data_AF-A0A934KLF4-F1
#
_entry.id   AF-A0A934KLF4-F1
#
_cell.length_a   1.000
_cell.length_b   1.000
_cell.length_c   1.000
_cell.angle_alpha   90.00
_cell.angle_beta   90.00
_cell.angle_gamma   90.00
#
_symmetry.space_group_name_H-M   'P 1'
#
loop_
_entity.id
_entity.type
_entity.pdbx_description
1 polymer ?
#
loop_
_entity_poly.entity_id
_entity_poly.type
_entity_poly.pdbx_seq_one_letter_code
_entity_poly.pdbx_strand_id
1 'polypeptide(L)'
;MPLFRRRGPQQAEWFTVGSQGHRVVPGAASPGIEPLLGLGDYVEAISQRRPPGPDGRDTIAVLNAKMDHAETVNDLVTATVLACEELVERGLLDASLAPSSPPRATLRRDMSTYAYIQQLHQRAVERREWLDNVDSLFRTNGVLLLAPLPVHE
;
A
#
# COMPACT_ATOMS: atom_id res chain seq x y z
N MET A 1 4.42 3.59 46.64
CA MET A 1 4.70 4.23 45.34
C MET A 1 3.58 3.83 44.39
N PRO A 2 2.63 4.70 44.01
CA PRO A 2 1.60 4.30 43.07
C PRO A 2 2.24 4.09 41.69
N LEU A 3 2.03 2.91 41.11
CA LEU A 3 2.59 2.46 39.82
C LEU A 3 2.09 3.27 38.61
N PHE A 4 1.10 4.14 38.80
CA PHE A 4 0.48 4.92 37.75
C PHE A 4 0.60 6.42 38.06
N ARG A 5 1.37 7.12 37.23
CA ARG A 5 1.31 8.58 37.13
C ARG A 5 0.08 8.95 36.28
N ARG A 6 -0.62 10.03 36.64
CA ARG A 6 -1.58 10.68 35.73
C ARG A 6 -0.83 11.00 34.43
N ARG A 7 -1.24 10.42 33.29
CA ARG A 7 -0.75 10.78 31.95
C ARG A 7 -0.99 12.28 31.76
N GLY A 8 0.01 13.03 31.30
CA GLY A 8 -0.17 14.38 30.77
C GLY A 8 -1.09 14.36 29.54
N PRO A 9 -1.51 15.53 29.02
CA PRO A 9 -2.43 15.60 27.87
C PRO A 9 -1.93 14.70 26.75
N GLN A 10 -2.77 13.72 26.41
CA GLN A 10 -2.45 12.61 25.53
C GLN A 10 -2.32 13.15 24.10
N GLN A 11 -1.10 13.16 23.55
CA GLN A 11 -0.93 13.28 22.10
C GLN A 11 -1.71 12.13 21.46
N ALA A 12 -2.49 12.41 20.41
CA ALA A 12 -3.34 11.42 19.77
C ALA A 12 -2.52 10.18 19.33
N GLU A 13 -2.62 9.10 20.10
CA GLU A 13 -1.95 7.81 19.86
C GLU A 13 -2.83 6.99 18.89
N TRP A 14 -2.50 6.95 17.60
CA TRP A 14 -3.21 6.10 16.62
C TRP A 14 -2.36 4.91 16.21
N PHE A 15 -3.01 3.81 15.83
CA PHE A 15 -2.37 2.59 15.32
C PHE A 15 -3.20 1.94 14.20
N THR A 16 -2.57 1.15 13.33
CA THR A 16 -3.19 0.55 12.14
C THR A 16 -3.64 -0.89 12.42
N VAL A 17 -4.76 -1.33 11.84
CA VAL A 17 -5.27 -2.71 11.99
C VAL A 17 -5.76 -3.28 10.65
N GLY A 18 -5.29 -4.48 10.28
CA GLY A 18 -5.82 -5.27 9.15
C GLY A 18 -5.25 -4.94 7.77
N SER A 19 -5.60 -5.76 6.78
CA SER A 19 -5.06 -5.74 5.40
C SER A 19 -5.62 -4.60 4.51
N GLN A 20 -6.59 -3.84 5.02
CA GLN A 20 -7.23 -2.71 4.33
C GLN A 20 -6.73 -1.34 4.84
N GLY A 21 -5.60 -1.31 5.57
CA GLY A 21 -4.96 -0.06 5.97
C GLY A 21 -5.73 0.79 6.97
N HIS A 22 -6.70 0.22 7.69
CA HIS A 22 -7.56 0.94 8.62
C HIS A 22 -6.79 1.62 9.76
N ARG A 23 -7.09 2.89 10.02
CA ARG A 23 -6.51 3.65 11.14
C ARG A 23 -7.47 3.70 12.32
N VAL A 24 -6.96 3.36 13.51
CA VAL A 24 -7.67 3.55 14.78
C VAL A 24 -7.18 4.85 15.43
N VAL A 25 -8.09 5.81 15.67
CA VAL A 25 -7.78 7.10 16.34
C VAL A 25 -8.55 7.21 17.66
N PRO A 26 -7.94 6.84 18.80
CA PRO A 26 -8.50 7.08 20.13
C PRO A 26 -8.65 8.58 20.41
N GLY A 27 -9.87 9.01 20.76
CA GLY A 27 -10.15 10.39 21.15
C GLY A 27 -10.53 11.35 20.01
N ALA A 28 -10.79 10.87 18.79
CA ALA A 28 -11.36 11.69 17.71
C ALA A 28 -12.82 12.05 17.98
N ALA A 29 -13.30 13.15 17.38
CA ALA A 29 -14.69 13.61 17.48
C ALA A 29 -15.70 12.57 16.96
N SER A 30 -15.27 11.70 16.04
CA SER A 30 -15.94 10.46 15.67
C SER A 30 -14.97 9.30 15.88
N PRO A 31 -15.01 8.59 17.02
CA PRO A 31 -14.15 7.43 17.24
C PRO A 31 -14.53 6.33 16.24
N GLY A 32 -13.62 5.99 15.32
CA GLY A 32 -13.90 5.06 14.25
C GLY A 32 -12.66 4.67 13.43
N ILE A 33 -12.87 3.71 12.55
CA ILE A 33 -11.91 3.27 11.54
C ILE A 33 -12.10 4.14 10.31
N GLU A 34 -11.10 4.96 9.96
CA GLU A 34 -11.07 5.64 8.66
C GLU A 34 -10.42 4.71 7.62
N PRO A 35 -11.11 4.42 6.50
CA PRO A 35 -10.53 3.66 5.40
C PRO A 35 -9.49 4.52 4.68
N LEU A 36 -8.33 3.94 4.37
CA LEU A 36 -7.43 4.54 3.40
C LEU A 36 -8.01 4.33 2.00
N LEU A 37 -8.10 5.39 1.20
CA LEU A 37 -8.74 5.36 -0.11
C LEU A 37 -7.85 4.67 -1.16
N GLY A 38 -6.53 4.63 -0.93
CA GLY A 38 -5.58 3.94 -1.79
C GLY A 38 -4.40 3.30 -1.06
N LEU A 39 -3.77 2.31 -1.71
CA LEU A 39 -2.60 1.58 -1.22
C LEU A 39 -1.41 2.48 -0.85
N GLY A 40 -1.21 3.59 -1.59
CA GLY A 40 -0.09 4.52 -1.34
C GLY A 40 -0.32 5.48 -0.18
N ASP A 41 -1.57 5.71 0.23
CA ASP A 41 -1.94 6.72 1.22
C ASP A 41 -1.36 6.38 2.60
N TYR A 42 -1.10 5.09 2.86
CA TYR A 42 -0.49 4.61 4.10
C TYR A 42 0.93 5.14 4.29
N VAL A 43 1.77 5.04 3.26
CA VAL A 43 3.18 5.48 3.33
C VAL A 43 3.24 7.00 3.46
N GLU A 44 2.40 7.72 2.72
CA GLU A 44 2.32 9.17 2.79
C GLU A 44 1.86 9.64 4.19
N ALA A 45 0.79 9.04 4.73
CA ALA A 45 0.26 9.39 6.04
C ALA A 45 1.27 9.15 7.17
N ILE A 46 2.08 8.10 7.07
CA ILE A 46 3.16 7.80 8.03
C ILE A 46 4.29 8.82 7.88
N SER A 47 4.68 9.15 6.64
CA SER A 47 5.77 10.09 6.33
C SER A 47 5.48 11.51 6.81
N GLN A 48 4.25 12.00 6.65
CA GLN A 48 3.84 13.33 7.14
C GLN A 48 3.95 13.44 8.68
N ARG A 49 3.74 12.35 9.40
CA ARG A 49 3.72 12.33 10.88
C ARG A 49 5.07 11.98 11.50
N ARG A 50 5.91 11.30 10.74
CA ARG A 50 7.25 10.86 11.15
C ARG A 50 8.25 11.39 10.11
N PRO A 51 8.50 12.71 10.11
CA PRO A 51 9.42 13.31 9.15
C PRO A 51 10.82 12.70 9.28
N PRO A 52 11.66 12.83 8.23
CA PRO A 52 13.01 12.30 8.25
C PRO A 52 13.83 12.75 9.46
N GLY A 53 14.76 11.88 9.89
CA GLY A 53 15.69 12.19 10.95
C GLY A 53 16.69 13.29 10.59
N PRO A 54 17.57 13.67 11.53
CA PRO A 54 18.58 14.71 11.31
C PRO A 54 19.55 14.43 10.15
N ASP A 55 19.71 13.17 9.78
CA ASP A 55 20.52 12.69 8.66
C ASP A 55 19.75 12.65 7.32
N GLY A 56 18.50 13.13 7.30
CA GLY A 56 17.61 13.13 6.15
C GLY A 56 17.02 11.76 5.82
N ARG A 57 17.21 10.75 6.67
CA ARG A 57 16.69 9.39 6.44
C ARG A 57 15.30 9.20 7.00
N ASP A 58 14.53 8.38 6.31
CA ASP A 58 13.24 7.90 6.81
C ASP A 58 13.38 7.25 8.18
N THR A 59 12.40 7.52 9.05
CA THR A 59 12.29 6.84 10.33
C THR A 59 11.98 5.35 10.13
N ILE A 60 12.25 4.53 11.15
CA ILE A 60 11.89 3.10 11.13
C ILE A 60 10.41 2.88 10.82
N ALA A 61 9.53 3.75 11.31
CA ALA A 61 8.09 3.68 11.03
C ALA A 61 7.78 3.84 9.53
N VAL A 62 8.43 4.81 8.86
CA VAL A 62 8.29 5.02 7.41
C VAL A 62 8.88 3.85 6.63
N LEU A 63 10.04 3.33 7.06
CA LEU A 63 10.67 2.17 6.43
C LEU A 63 9.79 0.91 6.52
N ASN A 64 9.16 0.66 7.66
CA ASN A 64 8.19 -0.44 7.80
C ASN A 64 6.98 -0.24 6.90
N ALA A 65 6.40 0.96 6.89
CA ALA A 65 5.27 1.26 6.01
C ALA A 65 5.60 1.04 4.52
N LYS A 66 6.84 1.38 4.12
CA LYS A 66 7.35 1.15 2.76
C LYS A 66 7.48 -0.34 2.42
N MET A 67 7.91 -1.18 3.37
CA MET A 67 7.97 -2.63 3.20
C MET A 67 6.57 -3.24 3.12
N ASP A 68 5.66 -2.87 4.03
CA ASP A 68 4.27 -3.36 4.04
C ASP A 68 3.56 -3.03 2.73
N HIS A 69 3.74 -1.79 2.22
CA HIS A 69 3.24 -1.38 0.92
C HIS A 69 3.80 -2.25 -0.21
N ALA A 70 5.10 -2.52 -0.19
CA ALA A 70 5.72 -3.33 -1.24
C ALA A 70 5.26 -4.78 -1.23
N GLU A 71 5.08 -5.38 -0.05
CA GLU A 71 4.53 -6.73 0.09
C GLU A 71 3.10 -6.77 -0.47
N THR A 72 2.24 -5.86 -0.01
CA THR A 72 0.84 -5.80 -0.43
C THR A 72 0.70 -5.62 -1.95
N VAL A 73 1.47 -4.71 -2.55
CA VAL A 73 1.44 -4.49 -4.01
C VAL A 73 1.92 -5.73 -4.76
N ASN A 74 2.94 -6.45 -4.25
CA ASN A 74 3.44 -7.64 -4.92
C ASN A 74 2.42 -8.79 -4.91
N ASP A 75 1.70 -8.95 -3.80
CA ASP A 75 0.65 -9.96 -3.68
C ASP A 75 -0.52 -9.64 -4.63
N LEU A 76 -0.93 -8.38 -4.69
CA LEU A 76 -1.96 -7.93 -5.63
C LEU A 76 -1.53 -8.13 -7.09
N VAL A 77 -0.31 -7.76 -7.46
CA VAL A 77 0.22 -8.03 -8.81
C VAL A 77 0.16 -9.52 -9.13
N THR A 78 0.60 -10.38 -8.21
CA THR A 78 0.54 -11.84 -8.40
C THR A 78 -0.89 -12.31 -8.63
N ALA A 79 -1.82 -11.87 -7.79
CA ALA A 79 -3.23 -12.22 -7.91
C ALA A 79 -3.85 -11.74 -9.22
N THR A 80 -3.56 -10.50 -9.63
CA THR A 80 -4.05 -9.92 -10.90
C THR A 80 -3.50 -10.64 -12.12
N VAL A 81 -2.21 -10.99 -12.13
CA VAL A 81 -1.61 -11.78 -13.22
C VAL A 81 -2.31 -13.14 -13.36
N LEU A 82 -2.48 -13.87 -12.25
CA LEU A 82 -3.18 -15.16 -12.25
C LEU A 82 -4.64 -15.02 -12.70
N ALA A 83 -5.32 -13.94 -12.30
CA ALA A 83 -6.68 -13.66 -12.75
C ALA A 83 -6.73 -13.42 -14.28
N CYS A 84 -5.79 -12.65 -14.84
CA CYS A 84 -5.68 -12.47 -16.28
C CYS A 84 -5.44 -13.80 -17.01
N GLU A 85 -4.53 -14.63 -16.51
CA GLU A 85 -4.24 -15.95 -17.09
C GLU A 85 -5.50 -16.84 -17.11
N GLU A 86 -6.21 -16.95 -15.99
CA GLU A 86 -7.45 -17.72 -15.89
C GLU A 86 -8.54 -17.20 -16.84
N LEU A 87 -8.68 -15.87 -16.99
CA LEU A 87 -9.65 -15.27 -17.90
C LEU A 87 -9.31 -15.57 -19.36
N VAL A 88 -8.02 -15.60 -19.72
CA VAL A 88 -7.57 -15.99 -21.06
C VAL A 88 -7.85 -17.48 -21.30
N GLU A 89 -7.51 -18.36 -20.36
CA GLU A 89 -7.75 -19.81 -20.48
C GLU A 89 -9.25 -20.14 -20.65
N ARG A 90 -10.12 -19.37 -20.00
CA ARG A 90 -11.59 -19.51 -20.14
C ARG A 90 -12.17 -18.84 -21.39
N GLY A 91 -11.36 -18.16 -22.19
CA GLY A 91 -11.81 -17.40 -23.37
C GLY A 91 -12.64 -16.16 -23.04
N LEU A 92 -12.53 -15.65 -21.80
CA LEU A 92 -13.20 -14.43 -21.33
C LEU A 92 -12.37 -13.16 -21.55
N LEU A 93 -11.06 -13.31 -21.77
CA LEU A 93 -10.13 -12.24 -22.15
C LEU A 93 -9.31 -12.69 -23.37
N ASP A 94 -9.22 -11.84 -24.40
CA ASP A 94 -8.31 -12.11 -25.53
C ASP A 94 -6.86 -12.01 -25.06
N ALA A 95 -6.06 -13.04 -25.33
CA ALA A 95 -4.64 -13.09 -24.96
C ALA A 95 -3.83 -11.90 -25.51
N SER A 96 -4.22 -11.35 -26.67
CA SER A 96 -3.58 -10.19 -27.28
C SER A 96 -3.90 -8.87 -26.58
N LEU A 97 -4.99 -8.83 -25.81
CA LEU A 97 -5.43 -7.68 -25.01
C LEU A 97 -5.04 -7.82 -23.53
N ALA A 98 -4.59 -9.00 -23.11
CA ALA A 98 -4.16 -9.24 -21.74
C ALA A 98 -2.92 -8.38 -21.41
N PRO A 99 -2.93 -7.65 -20.29
CA PRO A 99 -1.80 -6.82 -19.90
C PRO A 99 -0.58 -7.70 -19.60
N SER A 100 0.58 -7.32 -20.15
CA SER A 100 1.82 -8.01 -19.88
C SER A 100 2.19 -7.90 -18.40
N SER A 101 2.58 -9.02 -17.79
CA SER A 101 3.09 -9.04 -16.42
C SER A 101 4.23 -8.03 -16.23
N PRO A 102 4.24 -7.25 -15.13
CA PRO A 102 5.29 -6.27 -14.91
C PRO A 102 6.63 -6.97 -14.69
N PRO A 103 7.73 -6.45 -15.26
CA PRO A 103 9.03 -7.11 -15.22
C PRO A 103 9.48 -7.40 -13.77
N ARG A 104 10.07 -8.58 -13.57
CA ARG A 104 10.69 -8.97 -12.30
C ARG A 104 12.15 -8.52 -12.30
N ALA A 105 12.40 -7.21 -12.22
CA ALA A 105 13.76 -6.71 -12.06
C ALA A 105 14.39 -7.28 -10.78
N THR A 106 15.59 -7.85 -10.91
CA THR A 106 16.33 -8.43 -9.79
C THR A 106 16.78 -7.31 -8.85
N LEU A 107 16.43 -7.41 -7.57
CA LEU A 107 16.94 -6.49 -6.55
C LEU A 107 18.45 -6.72 -6.38
N ARG A 108 19.22 -5.64 -6.32
CA ARG A 108 20.66 -5.72 -6.06
C ARG A 108 20.88 -6.15 -4.61
N ARG A 109 21.68 -7.20 -4.42
CA ARG A 109 21.88 -7.85 -3.09
C ARG A 109 23.03 -7.25 -2.29
N ASP A 110 23.84 -6.40 -2.92
CA ASP A 110 25.02 -5.72 -2.35
C ASP A 110 24.70 -4.34 -1.75
N MET A 111 23.42 -4.06 -1.46
CA MET A 111 22.95 -2.77 -0.95
C MET A 111 22.81 -2.75 0.57
N SER A 112 22.91 -1.56 1.16
CA SER A 112 22.53 -1.35 2.57
C SER A 112 21.02 -1.56 2.76
N THR A 113 20.60 -1.94 3.97
CA THR A 113 19.17 -2.17 4.29
C THR A 113 18.30 -0.98 3.93
N TYR A 114 18.75 0.25 4.23
CA TYR A 114 18.03 1.46 3.87
C TYR A 114 17.83 1.57 2.35
N ALA A 115 18.91 1.45 1.59
CA ALA A 115 18.87 1.57 0.13
C ALA A 115 18.04 0.44 -0.51
N TYR A 116 18.09 -0.76 0.07
CA TYR A 116 17.26 -1.90 -0.32
C TYR A 116 15.76 -1.60 -0.13
N ILE A 117 15.36 -1.09 1.04
CA ILE A 117 13.96 -0.73 1.32
C ILE A 117 13.47 0.37 0.38
N GLN A 118 14.31 1.38 0.08
CA GLN A 118 13.94 2.42 -0.89
C GLN A 118 13.74 1.84 -2.29
N GLN A 119 14.65 0.98 -2.75
CA GLN A 119 14.51 0.33 -4.06
C GLN A 119 13.27 -0.57 -4.13
N LEU A 120 12.99 -1.31 -3.05
CA LEU A 120 11.81 -2.16 -2.94
C LEU A 120 10.52 -1.33 -3.02
N HIS A 121 10.47 -0.21 -2.30
CA HIS A 121 9.34 0.70 -2.33
C HIS A 121 9.13 1.34 -3.70
N GLN A 122 10.19 1.83 -4.34
CA GLN A 122 10.11 2.42 -5.68
C GLN A 122 9.53 1.43 -6.69
N ARG A 123 9.98 0.18 -6.65
CA ARG A 123 9.43 -0.89 -7.49
C ARG A 123 7.95 -1.15 -7.21
N ALA A 124 7.51 -1.03 -5.96
CA ALA A 124 6.11 -1.16 -5.59
C ALA A 124 5.27 0.00 -6.15
N VAL A 125 5.80 1.22 -6.20
CA VAL A 125 5.13 2.36 -6.84
C VAL A 125 4.91 2.09 -8.33
N GLU A 126 5.94 1.67 -9.06
CA GLU A 126 5.83 1.32 -10.49
C GLU A 126 4.82 0.18 -10.75
N ARG A 127 4.78 -0.80 -9.84
CA ARG A 127 3.85 -1.93 -9.92
C ARG A 127 2.41 -1.55 -9.60
N ARG A 128 2.22 -0.59 -8.69
CA ARG A 128 0.91 -0.03 -8.42
C ARG A 128 0.38 0.70 -9.65
N GLU A 129 1.21 1.49 -10.34
CA GLU A 129 0.80 2.14 -11.60
C GLU A 129 0.35 1.11 -12.65
N TRP A 130 1.04 -0.03 -12.74
CA TRP A 130 0.58 -1.15 -13.57
C TRP A 130 -0.78 -1.69 -13.11
N LEU A 131 -1.00 -1.91 -11.81
CA LEU A 131 -2.30 -2.36 -11.28
C LEU A 131 -3.42 -1.37 -11.62
N ASP A 132 -3.19 -0.08 -11.47
CA ASP A 132 -4.17 0.98 -11.75
C ASP A 132 -4.56 0.99 -13.25
N ASN A 133 -3.60 0.74 -14.14
CA ASN A 133 -3.85 0.60 -15.58
C ASN A 133 -4.67 -0.66 -15.92
N VAL A 134 -4.35 -1.79 -15.28
CA VAL A 134 -5.10 -3.04 -15.48
C VAL A 134 -6.53 -2.92 -14.95
N ASP A 135 -6.71 -2.35 -13.75
CA ASP A 135 -8.03 -2.11 -13.17
C ASP A 135 -8.89 -1.19 -14.06
N SER A 136 -8.29 -0.16 -14.66
CA SER A 136 -8.98 0.71 -15.63
C SER A 136 -9.45 -0.03 -16.88
N LEU A 137 -8.63 -0.94 -17.41
CA LEU A 137 -8.99 -1.79 -18.55
C LEU A 137 -10.11 -2.75 -18.19
N PHE A 138 -10.05 -3.36 -17.01
CA PHE A 138 -11.06 -4.29 -16.52
C PHE A 138 -12.40 -3.58 -16.25
N ARG A 139 -12.38 -2.36 -15.71
CA ARG A 139 -13.56 -1.53 -15.48
C ARG A 139 -14.30 -1.20 -16.76
N THR A 140 -13.57 -0.95 -17.85
CA THR A 140 -14.17 -0.73 -19.19
C THR A 140 -14.98 -1.93 -19.66
N ASN A 141 -14.69 -3.12 -19.11
CA ASN A 141 -15.38 -4.39 -19.38
C ASN A 141 -16.27 -4.86 -18.22
N GLY A 142 -16.56 -3.99 -17.25
CA GLY A 142 -17.46 -4.29 -16.13
C GLY A 142 -16.87 -5.19 -15.03
N VAL A 143 -15.54 -5.38 -15.00
CA VAL A 143 -14.83 -6.16 -13.97
C VAL A 143 -14.06 -5.23 -13.05
N LEU A 144 -14.11 -5.48 -11.73
CA LEU A 144 -13.42 -4.68 -10.71
C LEU A 144 -12.30 -5.52 -10.08
N LEU A 145 -11.06 -5.04 -10.14
CA LEU A 145 -9.90 -5.70 -9.52
C LEU A 145 -9.48 -5.02 -8.21
N LEU A 146 -9.58 -3.69 -8.16
CA LEU A 146 -9.33 -2.88 -6.98
C LEU A 146 -10.64 -2.34 -6.40
N ALA A 147 -10.60 -1.92 -5.12
CA ALA A 147 -11.74 -1.29 -4.47
C ALA A 147 -12.32 -0.16 -5.35
N PRO A 148 -13.65 0.04 -5.39
CA PRO A 148 -14.22 1.15 -6.14
C PRO A 148 -13.64 2.47 -5.65
N LEU A 149 -13.24 3.34 -6.57
CA LEU A 149 -12.97 4.74 -6.25
C LEU A 149 -14.22 5.31 -5.55
N PRO A 150 -14.09 6.00 -4.41
CA PRO A 150 -15.24 6.61 -3.77
C PRO A 150 -15.94 7.52 -4.77
N VAL A 151 -17.22 7.25 -5.02
CA VAL A 151 -18.06 8.14 -5.82
C VAL A 151 -18.23 9.40 -4.97
N HIS A 152 -17.68 10.52 -5.43
CA HIS A 152 -18.00 11.81 -4.84
C HIS A 152 -19.48 12.10 -5.15
N GLU A 153 -20.32 12.04 -4.12
CA GLU A 153 -21.67 12.63 -4.12
C GLU A 153 -21.59 14.16 -3.96
#